data_AF-A0A0S8GEU7-F1
#
_entry.id   AF-A0A0S8GEU7-F1
#
_cell.length_a   1.000
_cell.length_b   1.000
_cell.length_c   1.000
_cell.angle_alpha   90.00
_cell.angle_beta   90.00
_cell.angle_gamma   90.00
#
_symmetry.space_group_name_H-M   'P 1'
#
loop_
_entity.id
_entity.type
_entity.pdbx_description
1 polymer ?
#
loop_
_entity_poly.entity_id
_entity_poly.type
_entity_poly.pdbx_seq_one_letter_code
_entity_poly.pdbx_strand_id
1 'polypeptide(L)'
;MSTHVVIDGYNLIFSDPAFAEIAERNLQQARDELVRLLSAYRTRSGSDITVVFHRRLRRCQRGPSSGEDGASLRDHGGLLGGRGEG
;
A
#
# COMPACT_ATOMS: atom_id res chain seq x y z
N MET A 1 10.71 4.93 -32.89
CA MET A 1 9.50 4.31 -32.31
C MET A 1 9.70 4.30 -30.80
N SER A 2 8.87 5.00 -30.03
CA SER A 2 8.95 4.95 -28.56
C SER A 2 8.00 3.86 -28.08
N THR A 3 8.53 2.88 -27.37
CA THR A 3 7.75 1.79 -26.78
C THR A 3 7.27 2.25 -25.40
N HIS A 4 5.95 2.24 -25.19
CA HIS A 4 5.35 2.47 -23.88
C HIS A 4 5.13 1.14 -23.17
N VAL A 5 5.64 1.01 -21.95
CA VAL A 5 5.61 -0.21 -21.15
C VAL A 5 4.81 0.03 -19.88
N VAL A 6 3.82 -0.82 -19.62
CA VAL A 6 3.04 -0.80 -18.37
C VAL A 6 3.40 -2.03 -17.54
N ILE A 7 3.76 -1.81 -16.28
CA ILE A 7 4.27 -2.83 -15.37
C ILE A 7 3.34 -2.97 -14.16
N ASP A 8 2.91 -4.20 -13.84
CA ASP A 8 2.31 -4.52 -12.53
C ASP A 8 3.45 -4.62 -11.50
N GLY A 9 3.54 -3.62 -10.63
CA GLY A 9 4.63 -3.50 -9.67
C GLY A 9 4.64 -4.62 -8.63
N TYR A 10 3.47 -5.11 -8.19
CA TYR A 10 3.43 -6.19 -7.20
C TYR A 10 3.78 -7.53 -7.82
N ASN A 11 3.30 -7.80 -9.03
CA ASN A 11 3.68 -9.02 -9.71
C ASN A 11 5.21 -9.11 -9.89
N LEU A 12 5.85 -7.99 -10.27
CA LEU A 12 7.30 -7.96 -10.42
C LEU A 12 8.04 -8.15 -9.09
N ILE A 13 7.62 -7.46 -8.03
CA ILE A 13 8.22 -7.57 -6.69
C ILE A 13 8.19 -9.01 -6.17
N PHE A 14 7.06 -9.70 -6.32
CA PHE A 14 6.91 -11.06 -5.79
C PHE A 14 7.43 -12.16 -6.73
N SER A 15 7.76 -11.83 -7.98
CA SER A 15 8.36 -12.79 -8.92
C SER A 15 9.89 -12.86 -8.83
N ASP A 16 10.54 -11.81 -8.33
CA ASP A 16 11.99 -11.74 -8.15
C ASP A 16 12.38 -12.04 -6.68
N PRO A 17 13.21 -13.06 -6.40
CA PRO A 17 13.57 -13.43 -5.03
C PRO A 17 14.19 -12.30 -4.20
N ALA A 18 15.01 -11.44 -4.81
CA ALA A 18 15.67 -10.35 -4.10
C ALA A 18 14.66 -9.27 -3.68
N PHE A 19 13.70 -8.96 -4.54
CA PHE A 19 12.61 -8.05 -4.19
C PHE A 19 11.61 -8.66 -3.22
N ALA A 20 11.32 -9.96 -3.34
CA ALA A 20 10.42 -10.68 -2.44
C ALA A 20 10.94 -10.65 -1.00
N GLU A 21 12.26 -10.90 -0.80
CA GLU A 21 12.87 -10.83 0.54
C GLU A 21 12.77 -9.43 1.16
N ILE A 22 13.00 -8.38 0.36
CA ILE A 22 12.82 -7.00 0.84
C ILE A 22 11.34 -6.74 1.18
N ALA A 23 10.42 -7.21 0.35
CA ALA A 23 8.99 -6.98 0.51
C ALA A 23 8.39 -7.67 1.75
N GLU A 24 8.92 -8.84 2.12
CA GLU A 24 8.56 -9.54 3.36
C GLU A 24 8.88 -8.72 4.61
N ARG A 25 10.01 -8.01 4.59
CA ARG A 25 10.45 -7.17 5.72
C ARG A 25 9.82 -5.78 5.66
N ASN A 26 9.76 -5.19 4.47
CA ASN A 26 9.28 -3.84 4.23
C ASN A 26 8.82 -3.67 2.77
N LEU A 27 7.51 -3.81 2.55
CA LEU A 27 6.89 -3.62 1.24
C LEU A 27 7.14 -2.22 0.65
N GLN A 28 7.23 -1.17 1.48
CA GLN A 28 7.49 0.17 0.98
C GLN A 28 8.90 0.28 0.41
N GLN A 29 9.89 -0.29 1.11
CA GLN A 29 11.28 -0.34 0.63
C GLN A 29 11.39 -1.08 -0.70
N ALA A 30 10.68 -2.21 -0.87
CA ALA A 30 10.65 -2.94 -2.13
C ALA A 30 10.07 -2.09 -3.29
N ARG A 31 9.04 -1.29 -3.01
CA ARG A 31 8.46 -0.36 -4.01
C ARG A 31 9.44 0.73 -4.41
N ASP A 32 10.10 1.34 -3.43
CA ASP A 32 11.05 2.42 -3.67
C ASP A 32 12.25 1.94 -4.50
N GLU A 33 12.76 0.76 -4.18
CA GLU A 33 13.86 0.14 -4.92
C GLU A 33 13.46 -0.24 -6.35
N LEU A 34 12.22 -0.71 -6.55
CA LEU A 34 11.70 -1.01 -7.88
C LEU A 34 11.58 0.26 -8.73
N VAL A 35 11.03 1.33 -8.16
CA VAL A 35 10.91 2.63 -8.86
C VAL A 35 12.30 3.18 -9.21
N ARG A 36 13.28 3.05 -8.31
CA ARG A 36 14.68 3.44 -8.56
C ARG A 36 15.27 2.69 -9.75
N LEU A 37 15.10 1.36 -9.78
CA LEU A 37 15.59 0.50 -10.86
C LEU A 37 14.92 0.81 -12.20
N LEU A 38 13.60 0.94 -12.22
CA LEU A 38 12.84 1.27 -13.44
C LEU A 38 13.18 2.66 -13.97
N SER A 39 13.43 3.64 -13.09
CA SER A 39 13.87 4.97 -13.49
C SER A 39 15.23 4.93 -14.19
N ALA A 40 16.18 4.16 -13.66
CA ALA A 40 17.48 3.95 -14.30
C ALA A 40 17.37 3.20 -15.63
N TYR A 41 16.43 2.26 -15.74
CA TYR A 41 16.13 1.59 -17.00
C TYR A 41 15.46 2.52 -18.03
N ARG A 42 14.54 3.38 -17.60
CA ARG A 42 13.88 4.41 -18.44
C ARG A 42 14.90 5.30 -19.12
N THR A 43 15.85 5.84 -18.33
CA THR A 43 16.91 6.72 -18.83
C THR A 43 17.83 6.03 -19.85
N ARG A 44 18.13 4.75 -19.66
CA ARG A 44 19.02 3.99 -20.57
C ARG A 44 18.33 3.51 -21.84
N SER A 45 17.07 3.08 -21.74
CA SER A 45 16.33 2.46 -22.85
C SER A 45 15.59 3.46 -23.73
N GLY A 46 15.33 4.68 -23.25
CA GLY A 46 14.48 5.65 -23.93
C GLY A 46 13.01 5.21 -24.03
N SER A 47 12.63 4.15 -23.32
CA SER A 47 11.23 3.68 -23.23
C SER A 47 10.45 4.56 -22.25
N ASP A 48 9.16 4.72 -22.50
CA ASP A 48 8.25 5.34 -21.54
C ASP A 48 7.64 4.25 -20.64
N ILE A 49 7.65 4.44 -19.32
CA ILE A 49 7.36 3.38 -18.36
C ILE A 49 6.38 3.88 -17.30
N THR A 50 5.24 3.18 -17.20
CA THR A 50 4.26 3.35 -16.13
C THR A 50 4.27 2.12 -15.23
N VAL A 51 4.52 2.30 -13.93
CA VAL A 51 4.39 1.22 -12.93
C VAL A 51 3.12 1.41 -12.11
N VAL A 52 2.32 0.35 -11.98
CA VAL A 52 1.05 0.35 -11.26
C VAL A 52 1.14 -0.54 -10.04
N PHE A 53 0.88 0.02 -8.86
CA PHE A 53 0.79 -0.72 -7.60
C PHE A 53 -0.67 -0.83 -7.18
N HIS A 54 -1.33 -1.96 -7.51
CA HIS A 54 -2.72 -2.16 -7.10
C HIS A 54 -2.83 -2.85 -5.74
N ARG A 55 -3.32 -2.14 -4.73
CA ARG A 55 -3.67 -2.76 -3.45
C ARG A 55 -4.99 -3.52 -3.62
N ARG A 56 -4.93 -4.86 -3.68
CA ARG A 56 -6.15 -5.68 -3.55
C ARG A 56 -6.69 -5.51 -2.14
N LEU A 57 -7.70 -4.66 -1.98
CA LEU A 57 -8.49 -4.65 -0.75
C LEU A 57 -9.19 -6.01 -0.70
N ARG A 58 -8.79 -6.87 0.24
CA ARG A 58 -9.63 -8.03 0.61
C ARG A 58 -10.92 -7.43 1.16
N ARG A 59 -11.98 -7.37 0.34
CA ARG A 59 -13.32 -7.16 0.90
C ARG A 59 -13.57 -8.33 1.85
N CYS A 60 -13.94 -8.01 3.09
CA CYS A 60 -14.36 -9.00 4.06
C CYS A 60 -15.38 -9.93 3.40
N GLN A 61 -15.04 -11.22 3.26
CA GLN A 61 -16.08 -12.24 3.19
C GLN A 61 -16.72 -12.25 4.58
N ARG A 62 -17.88 -11.61 4.68
CA ARG A 62 -18.72 -11.61 5.86
C ARG A 62 -19.21 -13.06 6.05
N GLY A 63 -18.48 -13.84 6.84
CA GLY A 63 -19.01 -15.07 7.42
C GLY A 63 -20.14 -14.74 8.41
N PRO A 64 -21.15 -15.60 8.56
CA PRO A 64 -22.29 -15.30 9.42
C PRO A 64 -21.87 -15.31 10.89
N SER A 65 -22.21 -14.20 11.56
CA SER A 65 -22.44 -14.02 13.00
C SER A 65 -22.02 -15.14 13.94
N SER A 66 -21.00 -14.88 14.75
CA SER A 66 -21.03 -15.19 16.19
C SER A 66 -19.94 -14.39 16.91
N GLY A 67 -20.37 -13.42 17.72
CA GLY A 67 -19.61 -12.82 18.81
C GLY A 67 -18.67 -11.68 18.42
N GLU A 68 -18.82 -10.57 19.15
CA GLU A 68 -17.89 -9.43 19.25
C GLU A 68 -18.19 -8.27 18.28
N ASP A 69 -19.23 -7.54 18.70
CA ASP A 69 -19.75 -6.32 18.10
C ASP A 69 -18.70 -5.20 17.97
N GLY A 70 -18.83 -4.47 16.86
CA GLY A 70 -17.84 -3.55 16.32
C GLY A 70 -17.34 -2.45 17.25
N ALA A 71 -16.03 -2.23 17.21
CA ALA A 71 -15.40 -1.02 17.71
C ALA A 71 -15.81 0.19 16.84
N SER A 72 -16.86 0.89 17.27
CA SER A 72 -17.14 2.26 16.88
C SER A 72 -16.14 3.17 17.61
N LEU A 73 -15.07 3.57 16.92
CA LEU A 73 -14.18 4.63 17.40
C LEU A 73 -14.94 5.95 17.30
N ARG A 74 -15.58 6.38 18.40
CA ARG A 74 -16.12 7.73 18.54
C ARG A 74 -15.03 8.65 19.07
N ASP A 75 -14.74 9.67 18.27
CA ASP A 75 -14.02 10.88 18.64
C ASP A 75 -14.78 11.58 19.79
N HIS A 76 -14.11 11.79 20.92
CA HIS A 76 -14.61 12.66 21.98
C HIS A 76 -13.81 13.97 21.97
N GLY A 77 -14.16 14.84 21.01
CA GLY A 77 -13.92 16.26 21.13
C GLY A 77 -14.76 16.87 22.28
N GLY A 78 -14.04 17.44 23.25
CA GLY A 78 -14.23 18.77 23.82
C GLY A 78 -15.62 19.29 24.25
N LEU A 79 -15.61 19.84 25.48
CA LEU A 79 -16.57 20.73 26.14
C LEU A 79 -17.85 20.12 26.69
N LEU A 80 -17.96 20.16 28.03
CA LEU A 80 -19.06 20.69 28.85
C LEU A 80 -18.50 20.64 30.30
N GLY A 81 -18.13 21.75 30.92
CA GLY A 81 -19.07 22.66 31.57
C GLY A 81 -18.86 22.51 33.08
N GLY A 82 -18.12 23.44 33.69
CA GLY A 82 -17.74 23.39 35.10
C GLY A 82 -18.94 23.46 36.04
N ARG A 83 -18.93 22.59 37.06
CA ARG A 83 -19.63 22.76 38.33
C ARG A 83 -18.81 22.10 39.43
N GLY A 84 -18.43 22.90 40.42
CA GLY A 84 -17.73 22.46 41.63
C GLY A 84 -17.62 23.65 42.57
N GLU A 85 -18.62 23.79 43.43
CA GLU A 85 -18.68 24.76 44.53
C GLU A 85 -17.69 24.36 45.64
N GLY A 86 -17.17 25.37 46.35
CA GLY A 86 -16.26 25.24 47.50
C GLY A 86 -15.67 26.59 47.85
#